data_AF-A0AAN3U9Q2-F1
#
_entry.id   AF-A0AAN3U9Q2-F1
#
_cell.length_a   1.000
_cell.length_b   1.000
_cell.length_c   1.000
_cell.angle_alpha   90.00
_cell.angle_beta   90.00
_cell.angle_gamma   90.00
#
_symmetry.space_group_name_H-M   'P 1'
#
loop_
_entity.id
_entity.type
_entity.pdbx_description
1 polymer ?
#
loop_
_entity_poly.entity_id
_entity_poly.type
_entity_poly.pdbx_seq_one_letter_code
_entity_poly.pdbx_strand_id
1 'polypeptide(L)'
;MKKLNKLSLSLVVGSLLFTQSYALPSGGKFTHGTSGSISVSGGTMNISGSKTNSVIQWGGGFNIANGETVNFKGNGYNYLNIVYGSKSSHIDGTLEGGTNNIFLINPNGIVVGKDGSINANRVFLSASSIGDKEMKEFAKDGKISAFEGNPLTTASPVIKSNAGNVINLGTITAGERVVMVGNQNSNIAYGSTEYGKFFGTGSDKFYVQSYGLNKLIIAVSSFSELINFNIKGFEALSGSQDTYFTPKDNIGYLETNDKITSADIDSNIINSIFSDLKFNSSVNINDLSKIYGENGELLSENILQSMDFITALYGQASTSDTLKNALANSQDFLNNAGKIADIQAKLKNISDLKTQQASNKAEYDKAVEEYKKAVEAYNTALKGLTGNNADTTLAGLKQAVDNAYKKVQDSINKNEDYYTQLEGLKTEVSDISIDGEHKLTASGSFDRNYAILPSVNSGSNNSNNGNDGTDSGDINNGNNNGSNNNPNDTIGQQEPDIATALLMQTTDEDPNINEDDKQASIDEASTQESGNACIVSDNFKAGNPCSR
;
A
#
# COMPACT_ATOMS: atom_id res chain seq x y z
N MET A 1 -8.72 -32.90 -1.25
CA MET A 1 -7.65 -31.88 -1.19
C MET A 1 -7.94 -30.79 -2.22
N LYS A 2 -8.69 -29.75 -1.84
CA LYS A 2 -8.88 -28.58 -2.72
C LYS A 2 -7.68 -27.66 -2.53
N LYS A 3 -6.98 -27.34 -3.62
CA LYS A 3 -5.90 -26.36 -3.64
C LYS A 3 -6.48 -25.01 -3.19
N LEU A 4 -6.04 -24.52 -2.04
CA LEU A 4 -6.15 -23.12 -1.68
C LEU A 4 -5.29 -22.35 -2.68
N ASN A 5 -5.93 -21.73 -3.67
CA ASN A 5 -5.30 -20.71 -4.48
C ASN A 5 -4.96 -19.56 -3.53
N LYS A 6 -3.68 -19.42 -3.20
CA LYS A 6 -3.16 -18.22 -2.54
C LYS A 6 -3.35 -17.07 -3.54
N LEU A 7 -4.42 -16.28 -3.37
CA LEU A 7 -4.43 -14.93 -3.93
C LEU A 7 -3.29 -14.18 -3.23
N SER A 8 -2.20 -13.96 -3.95
CA SER A 8 -1.17 -12.99 -3.58
C SER A 8 -1.79 -11.60 -3.67
N LEU A 9 -2.42 -11.16 -2.58
CA LEU A 9 -2.91 -9.81 -2.40
C LEU A 9 -1.68 -8.92 -2.17
N SER A 10 -1.08 -8.43 -3.26
CA SER A 10 -0.04 -7.41 -3.19
C SER A 10 -0.70 -6.06 -2.93
N LEU A 11 -1.26 -5.85 -1.73
CA LEU A 11 -1.28 -4.50 -1.22
C LEU A 11 0.18 -4.18 -0.88
N VAL A 12 0.73 -3.18 -1.56
CA VAL A 12 1.84 -2.40 -1.01
C VAL A 12 1.25 -1.67 0.20
N VAL A 13 1.15 -2.38 1.32
CA VAL A 13 0.95 -1.74 2.62
C VAL A 13 2.33 -1.25 3.02
N GLY A 14 2.61 0.01 2.73
CA GLY A 14 3.75 0.71 3.32
C GLY A 14 3.75 0.45 4.83
N SER A 15 4.84 -0.14 5.30
CA SER A 15 5.10 -0.46 6.69
C SER A 15 4.96 0.80 7.55
N LEU A 16 3.80 1.01 8.17
CA LEU A 16 3.55 2.11 9.12
C LEU A 16 4.15 1.84 10.52
N LEU A 17 5.15 0.96 10.63
CA LEU A 17 5.96 0.82 11.83
C LEU A 17 7.31 1.46 11.57
N PHE A 18 7.44 2.71 12.05
CA PHE A 18 8.70 3.44 12.11
C PHE A 18 9.67 2.74 13.06
N THR A 19 10.37 1.73 12.55
CA THR A 19 11.70 1.37 13.02
C THR A 19 12.58 1.35 11.79
N GLN A 20 13.57 2.25 11.73
CA GLN A 20 14.61 2.35 10.70
C GLN A 20 15.52 1.10 10.74
N SER A 21 14.96 -0.07 10.50
CA SER A 21 15.70 -1.17 9.91
C SER A 21 15.79 -0.81 8.44
N TYR A 22 16.99 -0.61 7.90
CA TYR A 22 17.15 -0.39 6.46
C TYR A 22 16.34 -1.46 5.72
N ALA A 23 15.53 -1.00 4.77
CA ALA A 23 14.57 -1.76 3.97
C ALA A 23 14.67 -1.26 2.53
N LEU A 24 13.99 -1.94 1.60
CA LEU A 24 13.86 -1.57 0.18
C LEU A 24 13.48 -0.08 -0.03
N PRO A 25 13.73 0.50 -1.23
CA PRO A 25 13.32 1.86 -1.56
C PRO A 25 11.82 2.07 -1.32
N SER A 26 11.39 3.30 -0.99
CA SER A 26 9.98 3.55 -0.67
C SER A 26 9.46 4.87 -1.24
N GLY A 27 8.15 4.89 -1.51
CA GLY A 27 7.47 6.03 -2.13
C GLY A 27 7.92 6.29 -3.56
N GLY A 28 8.04 5.23 -4.38
CA GLY A 28 8.43 5.33 -5.79
C GLY A 28 7.27 5.78 -6.68
N LYS A 29 7.49 6.78 -7.52
CA LYS A 29 6.50 7.32 -8.46
C LYS A 29 7.13 7.62 -9.81
N PHE A 30 6.59 7.03 -10.87
CA PHE A 30 6.95 7.41 -12.24
C PHE A 30 6.40 8.82 -12.55
N THR A 31 7.22 9.67 -13.17
CA THR A 31 6.91 11.09 -13.44
C THR A 31 7.33 11.51 -14.84
N HIS A 32 7.13 12.78 -15.18
CA HIS A 32 7.57 13.39 -16.45
C HIS A 32 7.03 12.67 -17.69
N GLY A 33 5.79 12.18 -17.63
CA GLY A 33 5.14 11.43 -18.71
C GLY A 33 5.67 10.01 -18.92
N THR A 34 6.52 9.52 -18.01
CA THR A 34 6.92 8.11 -17.94
C THR A 34 5.95 7.33 -17.05
N SER A 35 5.88 6.01 -17.24
CA SER A 35 5.01 5.12 -16.47
C SER A 35 5.66 3.75 -16.34
N GLY A 36 5.16 2.97 -15.40
CA GLY A 36 5.65 1.63 -15.12
C GLY A 36 5.12 1.11 -13.78
N SER A 37 5.57 -0.08 -13.44
CA SER A 37 5.15 -0.81 -12.24
C SER A 37 6.27 -0.91 -11.22
N ILE A 38 5.91 -0.78 -9.94
CA ILE A 38 6.77 -1.07 -8.79
C ILE A 38 6.03 -2.09 -7.93
N SER A 39 6.66 -3.24 -7.67
CA SER A 39 6.08 -4.30 -6.85
C SER A 39 7.10 -4.85 -5.88
N VAL A 40 6.66 -5.26 -4.70
CA VAL A 40 7.53 -5.82 -3.66
C VAL A 40 7.00 -7.19 -3.25
N SER A 41 7.87 -8.19 -3.25
CA SER A 41 7.54 -9.53 -2.77
C SER A 41 8.78 -10.22 -2.22
N GLY A 42 8.69 -10.76 -0.99
CA GLY A 42 9.74 -11.58 -0.40
C GLY A 42 11.11 -10.91 -0.33
N GLY A 43 11.18 -9.63 0.05
CA GLY A 43 12.44 -8.87 0.11
C GLY A 43 13.00 -8.45 -1.26
N THR A 44 12.27 -8.70 -2.35
CA THR A 44 12.63 -8.25 -3.70
C THR A 44 11.65 -7.19 -4.19
N MET A 45 12.16 -6.01 -4.55
CA MET A 45 11.44 -5.01 -5.32
C MET A 45 11.70 -5.23 -6.82
N ASN A 46 10.64 -5.34 -7.62
CA ASN A 46 10.73 -5.37 -9.08
C ASN A 46 10.21 -4.05 -9.65
N ILE A 47 11.02 -3.40 -10.48
CA ILE A 47 10.71 -2.14 -11.15
C ILE A 47 10.72 -2.40 -12.65
N SER A 48 9.64 -2.03 -13.35
CA SER A 48 9.55 -2.15 -14.81
C SER A 48 8.98 -0.88 -15.41
N GLY A 49 9.75 -0.22 -16.26
CA GLY A 49 9.28 0.90 -17.08
C GLY A 49 8.43 0.42 -18.25
N SER A 50 7.42 1.19 -18.62
CA SER A 50 6.58 0.92 -19.81
C SER A 50 7.26 1.31 -21.12
N LYS A 51 8.32 2.13 -21.04
CA LYS A 51 9.10 2.62 -22.19
C LYS A 51 10.60 2.56 -21.85
N THR A 52 11.43 2.79 -22.87
CA THR A 52 12.90 2.77 -22.76
C THR A 52 13.45 3.70 -21.68
N ASN A 53 12.85 4.88 -21.47
CA ASN A 53 13.31 5.86 -20.48
C ASN A 53 12.27 6.02 -19.38
N SER A 54 12.71 5.94 -18.13
CA SER A 54 11.87 6.05 -16.94
C SER A 54 12.44 7.07 -15.97
N VAL A 55 11.60 8.00 -15.50
CA VAL A 55 11.96 8.94 -14.42
C VAL A 55 11.14 8.60 -13.20
N ILE A 56 11.81 8.16 -12.15
CA ILE A 56 11.19 7.69 -10.91
C ILE A 56 11.64 8.59 -9.77
N GLN A 57 10.68 9.18 -9.07
CA GLN A 57 10.90 9.96 -7.86
C GLN A 57 10.71 9.05 -6.64
N TRP A 58 11.55 9.20 -5.61
CA TRP A 58 11.49 8.41 -4.39
C TRP A 58 11.30 9.32 -3.18
N GLY A 59 10.09 9.32 -2.62
CA GLY A 59 9.72 10.16 -1.49
C GLY A 59 10.25 9.67 -0.15
N GLY A 60 10.44 8.35 0.01
CA GLY A 60 10.89 7.71 1.26
C GLY A 60 12.39 7.37 1.31
N GLY A 61 13.15 7.77 0.29
CA GLY A 61 14.54 7.38 0.14
C GLY A 61 14.73 6.15 -0.74
N PHE A 62 16.00 5.86 -1.04
CA PHE A 62 16.41 4.71 -1.84
C PHE A 62 17.52 3.97 -1.10
N ASN A 63 17.14 2.95 -0.33
CA ASN A 63 18.04 2.07 0.41
C ASN A 63 17.78 0.63 -0.01
N ILE A 64 18.78 -0.24 0.11
CA ILE A 64 18.63 -1.68 -0.11
C ILE A 64 19.38 -2.37 1.02
N ALA A 65 18.67 -3.01 1.93
CA ALA A 65 19.29 -3.67 3.07
C ALA A 65 19.99 -4.95 2.67
N ASN A 66 20.89 -5.45 3.53
CA ASN A 66 21.53 -6.74 3.30
C ASN A 66 20.47 -7.85 3.20
N GLY A 67 20.59 -8.70 2.18
CA GLY A 67 19.64 -9.76 1.85
C GLY A 67 18.41 -9.32 1.04
N GLU A 68 18.23 -8.02 0.80
CA GLU A 68 17.17 -7.49 -0.07
C GLU A 68 17.68 -7.22 -1.49
N THR A 69 16.75 -7.13 -2.44
CA THR A 69 17.08 -6.93 -3.86
C THR A 69 16.16 -5.92 -4.51
N VAL A 70 16.73 -4.96 -5.24
CA VAL A 70 16.01 -4.15 -6.24
C VAL A 70 16.36 -4.65 -7.62
N ASN A 71 15.37 -5.05 -8.40
CA ASN A 71 15.51 -5.64 -9.71
C ASN A 71 14.81 -4.77 -10.78
N PHE A 72 15.60 -4.12 -11.61
CA PHE A 72 15.12 -3.34 -12.76
C PHE A 72 14.96 -4.24 -13.98
N LYS A 73 13.73 -4.37 -14.47
CA LYS A 73 13.36 -5.19 -15.63
C LYS A 73 13.58 -4.46 -16.96
N GLY A 74 13.51 -5.22 -18.05
CA GLY A 74 13.74 -4.73 -19.41
C GLY A 74 15.14 -5.02 -19.91
N ASN A 75 15.41 -4.65 -21.16
CA ASN A 75 16.69 -4.86 -21.83
C ASN A 75 17.13 -3.54 -22.49
N GLY A 76 18.25 -2.98 -22.03
CA GLY A 76 18.77 -1.69 -22.50
C GLY A 76 17.92 -0.48 -22.11
N TYR A 77 17.09 -0.59 -21.06
CA TYR A 77 16.27 0.52 -20.56
C TYR A 77 17.10 1.47 -19.68
N ASN A 78 16.62 2.70 -19.52
CA ASN A 78 17.24 3.76 -18.74
C ASN A 78 16.33 4.13 -17.56
N TYR A 79 16.84 3.95 -16.34
CA TYR A 79 16.11 4.26 -15.11
C TYR A 79 16.79 5.39 -14.34
N LEU A 80 16.17 6.57 -14.38
CA LEU A 80 16.57 7.72 -13.59
C LEU A 80 15.79 7.74 -12.28
N ASN A 81 16.50 7.48 -11.19
CA ASN A 81 15.98 7.45 -9.83
C ASN A 81 16.43 8.72 -9.11
N ILE A 82 15.45 9.56 -8.76
CA ILE A 82 15.66 10.81 -8.03
C ILE A 82 15.19 10.61 -6.60
N VAL A 83 16.10 10.80 -5.66
CA VAL A 83 15.85 10.55 -4.25
C VAL A 83 15.61 11.86 -3.53
N TYR A 84 14.46 11.95 -2.90
CA TYR A 84 14.15 12.97 -1.90
C TYR A 84 14.31 12.37 -0.51
N GLY A 85 14.52 13.24 0.47
CA GLY A 85 14.77 12.83 1.83
C GLY A 85 15.90 13.62 2.47
N SER A 86 16.16 13.31 3.73
CA SER A 86 17.26 13.91 4.49
C SER A 86 18.47 13.00 4.65
N LYS A 87 18.39 11.77 4.13
CA LYS A 87 19.42 10.74 4.33
C LYS A 87 20.08 10.31 3.03
N SER A 88 21.34 9.88 3.15
CA SER A 88 22.07 9.23 2.06
C SER A 88 21.35 7.95 1.62
N SER A 89 21.63 7.53 0.39
CA SER A 89 21.21 6.22 -0.11
C SER A 89 22.21 5.15 0.29
N HIS A 90 21.77 4.12 1.00
CA HIS A 90 22.61 3.01 1.44
C HIS A 90 22.25 1.72 0.69
N ILE A 91 23.21 1.21 -0.10
CA ILE A 91 23.08 -0.03 -0.88
C ILE A 91 23.92 -1.10 -0.21
N ASP A 92 23.33 -1.83 0.75
CA ASP A 92 23.94 -2.97 1.46
C ASP A 92 23.52 -4.33 0.89
N GLY A 93 22.40 -4.38 0.18
CA GLY A 93 21.93 -5.54 -0.56
C GLY A 93 22.29 -5.47 -2.03
N THR A 94 21.39 -5.94 -2.88
CA THR A 94 21.64 -6.11 -4.32
C THR A 94 20.79 -5.16 -5.16
N LEU A 95 21.43 -4.40 -6.04
CA LEU A 95 20.80 -3.66 -7.13
C LEU A 95 21.10 -4.36 -8.46
N GLU A 96 20.13 -5.09 -8.99
CA GLU A 96 20.19 -5.78 -10.28
C GLU A 96 19.54 -4.92 -11.38
N GLY A 97 20.37 -4.26 -12.18
CA GLY A 97 20.02 -3.61 -13.43
C GLY A 97 20.22 -4.48 -14.67
N GLY A 98 21.09 -5.50 -14.62
CA GLY A 98 21.40 -6.35 -15.77
C GLY A 98 21.90 -5.57 -16.97
N THR A 99 21.23 -5.66 -18.12
CA THR A 99 21.55 -4.89 -19.34
C THR A 99 21.06 -3.44 -19.31
N ASN A 100 20.35 -3.02 -18.26
CA ASN A 100 19.79 -1.67 -18.16
C ASN A 100 20.82 -0.67 -17.64
N ASN A 101 20.54 0.61 -17.84
CA ASN A 101 21.33 1.73 -17.34
C ASN A 101 20.64 2.32 -16.12
N ILE A 102 21.35 2.38 -14.99
CA ILE A 102 20.81 2.83 -13.71
C ILE A 102 21.46 4.16 -13.33
N PHE A 103 20.62 5.17 -13.12
CA PHE A 103 21.01 6.47 -12.62
C PHE A 103 20.36 6.67 -11.25
N LEU A 104 21.16 6.95 -10.23
CA LEU A 104 20.72 7.21 -8.86
C LEU A 104 21.25 8.58 -8.45
N ILE A 105 20.32 9.51 -8.18
CA ILE A 105 20.61 10.87 -7.80
C ILE A 105 20.09 11.11 -6.37
N ASN A 106 20.99 11.35 -5.41
CA ASN A 106 20.61 11.69 -4.02
C ASN A 106 21.51 12.82 -3.49
N PRO A 107 20.99 14.05 -3.32
CA PRO A 107 21.76 15.21 -2.84
C PRO A 107 22.45 14.99 -1.49
N ASN A 108 21.90 14.12 -0.65
CA ASN A 108 22.46 13.79 0.64
C ASN A 108 23.69 12.90 0.54
N GLY A 109 23.89 12.17 -0.56
CA GLY A 109 24.99 11.23 -0.74
C GLY A 109 24.54 9.81 -1.06
N ILE A 110 25.49 8.98 -1.47
CA ILE A 110 25.27 7.58 -1.85
C ILE A 110 26.41 6.73 -1.29
N VAL A 111 26.07 5.63 -0.64
CA VAL A 111 27.00 4.64 -0.12
C VAL A 111 26.64 3.26 -0.67
N VAL A 112 27.57 2.62 -1.37
CA VAL A 112 27.51 1.18 -1.62
C VAL A 112 28.27 0.52 -0.48
N GLY A 113 27.55 -0.10 0.45
CA GLY A 113 28.12 -0.73 1.64
C GLY A 113 28.99 -1.92 1.31
N LYS A 114 29.79 -2.40 2.26
CA LYS A 114 30.78 -3.48 2.04
C LYS A 114 30.18 -4.80 1.53
N ASP A 115 28.94 -5.09 1.91
CA ASP A 115 28.19 -6.28 1.47
C ASP A 115 27.31 -5.97 0.25
N GLY A 116 27.23 -4.70 -0.13
CA GLY A 116 26.42 -4.18 -1.21
C GLY A 116 26.96 -4.53 -2.59
N SER A 117 26.02 -4.73 -3.52
CA SER A 117 26.33 -5.03 -4.91
C SER A 117 25.44 -4.24 -5.87
N ILE A 118 26.04 -3.70 -6.93
CA ILE A 118 25.33 -3.09 -8.05
C ILE A 118 25.80 -3.78 -9.34
N ASN A 119 24.86 -4.24 -10.17
CA ASN A 119 25.13 -4.88 -11.44
C ASN A 119 24.26 -4.28 -12.55
N ALA A 120 24.83 -3.57 -13.52
CA ALA A 120 24.07 -2.92 -14.61
C ALA A 120 24.91 -2.77 -15.89
N ASN A 121 24.34 -2.31 -17.01
CA ASN A 121 25.16 -1.94 -18.16
C ASN A 121 25.91 -0.63 -17.90
N ARG A 122 25.21 0.36 -17.33
CA ARG A 122 25.80 1.60 -16.82
C ARG A 122 25.31 1.87 -15.41
N VAL A 123 26.21 2.34 -14.55
CA VAL A 123 25.91 2.76 -13.18
C VAL A 123 26.30 4.22 -13.05
N PHE A 124 25.34 5.07 -12.71
CA PHE A 124 25.54 6.50 -12.53
C PHE A 124 25.08 6.90 -11.13
N LEU A 125 26.03 7.24 -10.26
CA LEU A 125 25.76 7.63 -8.88
C LEU A 125 26.11 9.11 -8.72
N SER A 126 25.12 9.95 -8.40
CA SER A 126 25.34 11.39 -8.22
C SER A 126 24.73 11.91 -6.93
N ALA A 127 25.53 12.66 -6.19
CA ALA A 127 25.08 13.50 -5.11
C ALA A 127 24.86 14.96 -5.54
N SER A 128 25.06 15.28 -6.82
CA SER A 128 24.60 16.55 -7.42
C SER A 128 23.20 16.36 -7.98
N SER A 129 22.23 17.19 -7.54
CA SER A 129 20.87 17.17 -8.07
C SER A 129 20.79 17.71 -9.49
N ILE A 130 19.66 17.42 -10.14
CA ILE A 130 19.27 17.92 -11.47
C ILE A 130 17.88 18.56 -11.38
N GLY A 131 17.52 19.41 -12.34
CA GLY A 131 16.22 20.09 -12.36
C GLY A 131 15.18 19.39 -13.25
N ASP A 132 13.97 19.93 -13.25
CA ASP A 132 12.84 19.50 -14.10
C ASP A 132 13.20 19.48 -15.60
N LYS A 133 13.99 20.46 -16.06
CA LYS A 133 14.49 20.49 -17.45
C LYS A 133 15.23 19.21 -17.81
N GLU A 134 16.20 18.81 -16.99
CA GLU A 134 17.02 17.63 -17.22
C GLU A 134 16.20 16.34 -17.13
N MET A 135 15.24 16.28 -16.21
CA MET A 135 14.33 15.13 -16.09
C MET A 135 13.41 15.00 -17.32
N LYS A 136 12.92 16.11 -17.88
CA LYS A 136 12.16 16.12 -19.14
C LYS A 136 13.00 15.65 -20.33
N GLU A 137 14.24 16.11 -20.42
CA GLU A 137 15.18 15.65 -21.45
C GLU A 137 15.47 14.15 -21.32
N PHE A 138 15.64 13.64 -20.11
CA PHE A 138 15.86 12.21 -19.87
C PHE A 138 14.65 11.38 -20.27
N ALA A 139 13.45 11.77 -19.85
CA ALA A 139 12.21 11.09 -20.22
C ALA A 139 12.05 10.98 -21.74
N LYS A 140 12.45 12.04 -22.47
CA LYS A 140 12.35 12.09 -23.92
C LYS A 140 13.44 11.27 -24.63
N ASP A 141 14.70 11.51 -24.31
CA ASP A 141 15.83 11.08 -25.14
C ASP A 141 16.84 10.19 -24.38
N GLY A 142 16.63 9.92 -23.09
CA GLY A 142 17.59 9.20 -22.22
C GLY A 142 18.87 9.99 -21.95
N LYS A 143 18.88 11.28 -22.29
CA LYS A 143 20.01 12.20 -22.15
C LYS A 143 19.82 13.09 -20.94
N ILE A 144 20.92 13.56 -20.35
CA ILE A 144 20.89 14.54 -19.28
C ILE A 144 21.86 15.67 -19.64
N SER A 145 21.37 16.83 -20.10
CA SER A 145 22.24 17.90 -20.62
C SER A 145 23.06 18.63 -19.56
N ALA A 146 22.73 18.48 -18.26
CA ALA A 146 23.51 19.03 -17.14
C ALA A 146 24.88 18.36 -16.95
N PHE A 147 25.25 17.41 -17.80
CA PHE A 147 26.57 16.82 -17.87
C PHE A 147 27.10 17.14 -19.26
N GLU A 148 28.19 17.90 -19.43
CA GLU A 148 28.73 18.23 -20.76
C GLU A 148 28.97 16.93 -21.53
N GLY A 149 28.14 16.73 -22.56
CA GLY A 149 28.04 15.46 -23.27
C GLY A 149 26.69 14.77 -23.14
N ASN A 150 26.62 13.56 -23.69
CA ASN A 150 25.50 12.65 -23.47
C ASN A 150 25.97 11.66 -22.40
N PRO A 151 25.30 11.44 -21.26
CA PRO A 151 25.72 10.44 -20.28
C PRO A 151 25.86 9.01 -20.85
N LEU A 152 25.28 8.75 -22.03
CA LEU A 152 25.51 7.55 -22.85
C LEU A 152 26.84 7.56 -23.65
N THR A 153 27.63 8.63 -23.62
CA THR A 153 28.89 8.80 -24.38
C THR A 153 29.96 9.57 -23.59
N THR A 154 29.68 10.74 -23.02
CA THR A 154 30.56 11.64 -22.25
C THR A 154 29.79 12.35 -21.13
N ALA A 155 30.35 12.45 -19.92
CA ALA A 155 29.63 13.02 -18.78
C ALA A 155 30.51 13.99 -17.99
N SER A 156 30.60 15.28 -18.35
CA SER A 156 31.20 16.28 -17.43
C SER A 156 30.11 17.00 -16.63
N PRO A 157 29.74 16.56 -15.41
CA PRO A 157 28.68 17.20 -14.61
C PRO A 157 28.89 18.69 -14.36
N VAL A 158 27.81 19.47 -14.37
CA VAL A 158 27.70 20.67 -13.54
C VAL A 158 27.39 20.21 -12.11
N ILE A 159 28.39 20.25 -11.23
CA ILE A 159 28.26 19.84 -9.83
C ILE A 159 27.72 21.02 -9.00
N LYS A 160 26.58 20.83 -8.32
CA LYS A 160 26.07 21.82 -7.35
C LYS A 160 26.96 21.87 -6.10
N SER A 161 27.16 23.07 -5.56
CA SER A 161 28.10 23.33 -4.46
C SER A 161 27.79 22.61 -3.14
N ASN A 162 26.53 22.19 -2.91
CA ASN A 162 26.11 21.50 -1.69
C ASN A 162 25.91 19.98 -1.86
N ALA A 163 26.52 19.38 -2.88
CA ALA A 163 26.44 17.94 -3.11
C ALA A 163 26.93 17.13 -1.89
N GLY A 164 26.30 15.98 -1.64
CA GLY A 164 26.79 14.96 -0.71
C GLY A 164 28.00 14.20 -1.26
N ASN A 165 28.41 13.15 -0.55
CA ASN A 165 29.53 12.29 -0.94
C ASN A 165 29.03 11.01 -1.62
N VAL A 166 29.82 10.46 -2.55
CA VAL A 166 29.56 9.16 -3.19
C VAL A 166 30.66 8.17 -2.84
N ILE A 167 30.28 7.06 -2.23
CA ILE A 167 31.21 6.10 -1.63
C ILE A 167 30.90 4.69 -2.13
N ASN A 168 31.94 3.97 -2.57
CA ASN A 168 31.84 2.55 -2.89
C ASN A 168 32.74 1.72 -1.98
N LEU A 169 32.17 0.96 -1.06
CA LEU A 169 32.86 -0.08 -0.27
C LEU A 169 32.53 -1.49 -0.72
N GLY A 170 31.45 -1.66 -1.48
CA GLY A 170 30.99 -2.95 -1.99
C GLY A 170 31.55 -3.26 -3.37
N THR A 171 30.71 -3.88 -4.18
CA THR A 171 31.06 -4.30 -5.55
C THR A 171 30.16 -3.63 -6.58
N ILE A 172 30.76 -2.91 -7.53
CA ILE A 172 30.04 -2.37 -8.70
C ILE A 172 30.51 -3.10 -9.94
N THR A 173 29.60 -3.87 -10.55
CA THR A 173 29.80 -4.54 -11.83
C THR A 173 29.08 -3.76 -12.90
N ALA A 174 29.77 -3.39 -14.00
CA ALA A 174 29.08 -2.82 -15.15
C ALA A 174 29.57 -3.29 -16.52
N GLY A 175 28.62 -3.35 -17.47
CA GLY A 175 28.92 -3.70 -18.86
C GLY A 175 29.80 -2.68 -19.56
N GLU A 176 29.54 -1.39 -19.34
CA GLU A 176 30.21 -0.31 -20.06
C GLU A 176 30.85 0.74 -19.14
N ARG A 177 30.10 1.28 -18.17
CA ARG A 177 30.56 2.46 -17.42
C ARG A 177 30.02 2.59 -16.00
N VAL A 178 30.88 3.06 -15.11
CA VAL A 178 30.53 3.61 -13.81
C VAL A 178 30.85 5.10 -13.79
N VAL A 179 29.92 5.92 -13.32
CA VAL A 179 30.13 7.36 -13.07
C VAL A 179 29.79 7.67 -11.63
N MET A 180 30.68 8.37 -10.93
CA MET A 180 30.47 8.88 -9.59
C MET A 180 30.58 10.41 -9.59
N VAL A 181 29.61 11.11 -9.03
CA VAL A 181 29.57 12.58 -8.95
C VAL A 181 29.23 12.99 -7.54
N GLY A 182 30.07 13.77 -6.87
CA GLY A 182 29.81 14.19 -5.50
C GLY A 182 30.73 15.30 -5.05
N ASN A 183 30.53 15.76 -3.82
CA ASN A 183 31.47 16.64 -3.14
C ASN A 183 32.79 15.93 -2.85
N GLN A 184 32.68 14.70 -2.33
CA GLN A 184 33.78 13.75 -2.27
C GLN A 184 33.36 12.43 -2.92
N ASN A 185 34.27 11.84 -3.70
CA ASN A 185 34.14 10.47 -4.16
C ASN A 185 35.21 9.59 -3.52
N SER A 186 34.82 8.43 -2.98
CA SER A 186 35.74 7.48 -2.35
C SER A 186 35.41 6.04 -2.71
N ASN A 187 36.42 5.17 -2.80
CA ASN A 187 36.22 3.72 -2.67
C ASN A 187 36.93 3.10 -1.46
N ILE A 188 37.31 3.92 -0.48
CA ILE A 188 38.05 3.49 0.72
C ILE A 188 37.33 4.03 1.95
N ALA A 189 37.11 3.17 2.95
CA ALA A 189 36.59 3.60 4.25
C ALA A 189 37.64 4.38 5.06
N TYR A 190 37.18 5.35 5.86
CA TYR A 190 38.08 6.12 6.72
C TYR A 190 38.82 5.20 7.71
N GLY A 191 40.15 5.23 7.67
CA GLY A 191 40.99 4.39 8.51
C GLY A 191 41.06 2.92 8.11
N SER A 192 40.63 2.56 6.89
CA SER A 192 40.64 1.18 6.39
C SER A 192 41.65 0.97 5.25
N THR A 193 42.15 -0.26 5.15
CA THR A 193 42.96 -0.74 4.02
C THR A 193 42.14 -1.53 3.00
N GLU A 194 40.88 -1.83 3.32
CA GLU A 194 39.92 -2.44 2.41
C GLU A 194 39.27 -1.37 1.52
N TYR A 195 39.02 -1.73 0.26
CA TYR A 195 38.42 -0.85 -0.72
C TYR A 195 37.31 -1.56 -1.49
N GLY A 196 36.31 -0.77 -1.90
CA GLY A 196 35.27 -1.22 -2.82
C GLY A 196 35.83 -1.49 -4.19
N LYS A 197 35.22 -2.45 -4.88
CA LYS A 197 35.68 -3.04 -6.14
C LYS A 197 34.84 -2.56 -7.32
N PHE A 198 35.48 -2.53 -8.49
CA PHE A 198 34.82 -2.26 -9.76
C PHE A 198 35.16 -3.36 -10.76
N PHE A 199 34.15 -3.94 -11.41
CA PHE A 199 34.30 -4.98 -12.42
C PHE A 199 33.64 -4.57 -13.74
N GLY A 200 34.37 -4.75 -14.84
CA GLY A 200 33.84 -4.60 -16.19
C GLY A 200 33.42 -5.95 -16.77
N THR A 201 32.24 -6.05 -17.37
CA THR A 201 31.77 -7.30 -18.03
C THR A 201 31.66 -7.18 -19.55
N GLY A 202 31.88 -5.99 -20.11
CA GLY A 202 31.87 -5.75 -21.56
C GLY A 202 33.10 -6.32 -22.27
N SER A 203 32.95 -6.62 -23.56
CA SER A 203 33.99 -7.24 -24.39
C SER A 203 35.03 -6.27 -24.98
N ASP A 204 34.88 -4.96 -24.77
CA ASP A 204 35.75 -3.92 -25.38
C ASP A 204 36.42 -3.00 -24.34
N LYS A 205 35.71 -1.99 -23.82
CA LYS A 205 36.26 -1.03 -22.85
C LYS A 205 35.28 -0.78 -21.70
N PHE A 206 35.83 -0.78 -20.49
CA PHE A 206 35.13 -0.43 -19.26
C PHE A 206 35.64 0.92 -18.73
N TYR A 207 34.72 1.84 -18.44
CA TYR A 207 35.06 3.19 -17.99
C TYR A 207 34.63 3.41 -16.54
N VAL A 208 35.52 3.97 -15.72
CA VAL A 208 35.17 4.54 -14.41
C VAL A 208 35.51 6.02 -14.44
N GLN A 209 34.48 6.86 -14.32
CA GLN A 209 34.60 8.31 -14.32
C GLN A 209 34.17 8.83 -12.96
N SER A 210 34.96 9.71 -12.36
CA SER A 210 34.70 10.19 -11.00
C SER A 210 34.96 11.68 -10.94
N TYR A 211 33.95 12.42 -10.51
CA TYR A 211 33.95 13.87 -10.42
C TYR A 211 33.68 14.29 -8.98
N GLY A 212 34.73 14.70 -8.27
CA GLY A 212 34.67 15.17 -6.88
C GLY A 212 34.90 16.67 -6.82
N LEU A 213 33.95 17.45 -6.27
CA LEU A 213 34.09 18.91 -6.17
C LEU A 213 35.29 19.32 -5.30
N ASN A 214 35.45 18.65 -4.16
CA ASN A 214 36.46 18.98 -3.15
C ASN A 214 37.48 17.86 -2.93
N LYS A 215 37.10 16.59 -3.07
CA LYS A 215 38.01 15.47 -2.75
C LYS A 215 37.75 14.23 -3.60
N LEU A 216 38.83 13.54 -3.98
CA LEU A 216 38.79 12.26 -4.70
C LEU A 216 39.77 11.28 -4.06
N ILE A 217 39.29 10.11 -3.63
CA ILE A 217 40.09 9.05 -3.00
C ILE A 217 39.79 7.72 -3.70
N ILE A 218 40.68 7.26 -4.58
CA ILE A 218 40.46 6.01 -5.32
C ILE A 218 41.68 5.09 -5.18
N ALA A 219 41.50 3.94 -4.53
CA ALA A 219 42.48 2.86 -4.50
C ALA A 219 42.46 2.09 -5.83
N VAL A 220 43.55 2.18 -6.58
CA VAL A 220 43.69 1.53 -7.91
C VAL A 220 43.93 0.01 -7.86
N SER A 221 44.22 -0.54 -6.69
CA SER A 221 44.29 -2.00 -6.48
C SER A 221 42.92 -2.69 -6.55
N SER A 222 41.84 -1.91 -6.60
CA SER A 222 40.44 -2.37 -6.68
C SER A 222 39.95 -2.88 -8.03
N PHE A 223 40.81 -2.83 -9.05
CA PHE A 223 40.48 -3.19 -10.42
C PHE A 223 41.19 -4.49 -10.81
N SER A 224 40.52 -5.63 -10.71
CA SER A 224 41.06 -6.89 -11.24
C SER A 224 40.81 -6.99 -12.75
N GLU A 225 41.87 -7.23 -13.53
CA GLU A 225 41.85 -7.65 -14.95
C GLU A 225 41.44 -6.59 -16.01
N LEU A 226 41.99 -5.38 -15.93
CA LEU A 226 41.63 -4.26 -16.82
C LEU A 226 42.04 -4.43 -18.30
N ILE A 227 41.02 -4.43 -19.17
CA ILE A 227 41.11 -3.95 -20.55
C ILE A 227 40.97 -2.40 -20.50
N ASN A 228 42.02 -1.68 -20.93
CA ASN A 228 42.06 -0.24 -21.25
C ASN A 228 41.21 0.72 -20.38
N PHE A 229 41.70 1.00 -19.18
CA PHE A 229 41.15 1.95 -18.22
C PHE A 229 41.33 3.43 -18.65
N ASN A 230 40.31 4.27 -18.46
CA ASN A 230 40.42 5.73 -18.64
C ASN A 230 39.64 6.46 -17.53
N ILE A 231 40.36 6.99 -16.53
CA ILE A 231 39.81 7.95 -15.56
C ILE A 231 39.82 9.33 -16.21
N LYS A 232 38.64 9.91 -16.41
CA LYS A 232 38.47 11.33 -16.77
C LYS A 232 37.73 12.04 -15.63
N GLY A 233 38.11 13.29 -15.33
CA GLY A 233 37.41 14.14 -14.36
C GLY A 233 38.25 14.73 -13.22
N PHE A 234 39.48 15.21 -13.46
CA PHE A 234 40.24 15.94 -12.45
C PHE A 234 39.98 17.46 -12.53
N GLU A 235 38.79 17.90 -12.14
CA GLU A 235 38.52 19.32 -11.90
C GLU A 235 37.93 19.49 -10.51
N ALA A 236 38.77 19.80 -9.53
CA ALA A 236 38.30 20.50 -8.34
C ALA A 236 37.92 21.91 -8.81
N LEU A 237 36.64 22.16 -9.05
CA LEU A 237 36.14 23.45 -9.53
C LEU A 237 36.44 24.58 -8.51
N SER A 238 36.71 24.24 -7.24
CA SER A 238 37.34 25.11 -6.24
C SER A 238 37.77 24.30 -5.00
N GLY A 239 39.07 24.06 -4.78
CA GLY A 239 39.59 23.39 -3.57
C GLY A 239 41.00 22.80 -3.74
N SER A 240 41.71 22.50 -2.63
CA SER A 240 43.07 21.92 -2.68
C SER A 240 43.04 20.48 -3.22
N GLN A 241 43.85 20.20 -4.23
CA GLN A 241 43.94 18.87 -4.83
C GLN A 241 44.86 17.95 -4.02
N ASP A 242 44.26 17.09 -3.20
CA ASP A 242 44.95 15.96 -2.56
C ASP A 242 44.61 14.68 -3.33
N THR A 243 45.34 14.41 -4.42
CA THR A 243 45.20 13.17 -5.20
C THR A 243 46.04 12.05 -4.57
N TYR A 244 45.43 11.31 -3.65
CA TYR A 244 46.08 10.10 -3.11
C TYR A 244 45.78 8.90 -4.01
N PHE A 245 46.69 8.61 -4.93
CA PHE A 245 46.73 7.33 -5.66
C PHE A 245 47.25 6.17 -4.78
N THR A 246 47.83 6.50 -3.62
CA THR A 246 48.27 5.56 -2.58
C THR A 246 47.56 5.91 -1.26
N PRO A 247 46.75 4.99 -0.69
CA PRO A 247 46.08 5.21 0.58
C PRO A 247 47.10 5.47 1.70
N LYS A 248 46.82 6.45 2.56
CA LYS A 248 47.46 6.57 3.88
C LYS A 248 46.42 6.21 4.93
N ASP A 249 46.82 5.55 6.01
CA ASP A 249 45.95 5.01 7.06
C ASP A 249 45.07 6.04 7.79
N ASN A 250 45.18 7.34 7.47
CA ASN A 250 44.42 8.44 8.06
C ASN A 250 43.48 9.17 7.06
N ILE A 251 43.21 8.58 5.90
CA ILE A 251 42.47 9.22 4.80
C ILE A 251 41.29 8.34 4.36
N GLY A 252 40.06 8.86 4.39
CA GLY A 252 38.86 8.21 3.81
C GLY A 252 37.64 9.13 3.77
N TYR A 253 36.44 8.55 3.85
CA TYR A 253 35.16 9.26 3.69
C TYR A 253 34.40 9.49 5.00
N LEU A 254 33.54 10.50 4.98
CA LEU A 254 32.44 10.67 5.93
C LEU A 254 31.14 10.59 5.13
N GLU A 255 30.21 9.76 5.58
CA GLU A 255 28.85 9.77 5.03
C GLU A 255 28.26 11.17 5.22
N THR A 256 27.51 11.63 4.24
CA THR A 256 26.79 12.90 4.31
C THR A 256 25.31 12.63 4.50
N ASN A 257 24.66 13.49 5.30
CA ASN A 257 23.22 13.51 5.51
C ASN A 257 22.80 14.98 5.62
N ASP A 258 21.50 15.24 5.50
CA ASP A 258 20.89 16.54 5.72
C ASP A 258 21.51 17.65 4.84
N LYS A 259 21.73 17.34 3.55
CA LYS A 259 22.26 18.28 2.55
C LYS A 259 21.21 18.81 1.58
N ILE A 260 20.03 18.20 1.54
CA ILE A 260 18.95 18.63 0.65
C ILE A 260 18.52 20.07 0.91
N THR A 261 18.27 20.82 -0.16
CA THR A 261 17.80 22.22 -0.12
C THR A 261 16.64 22.43 -1.08
N SER A 262 16.00 23.60 -1.01
CA SER A 262 14.96 23.97 -1.96
C SER A 262 15.45 24.08 -3.42
N ALA A 263 16.77 24.18 -3.65
CA ALA A 263 17.35 24.15 -5.00
C ALA A 263 17.47 22.72 -5.58
N ASP A 264 17.25 21.70 -4.75
CA ASP A 264 17.29 20.29 -5.13
C ASP A 264 15.89 19.70 -5.39
N ILE A 265 14.85 20.40 -4.94
CA ILE A 265 13.45 19.98 -5.07
C ILE A 265 12.72 21.00 -5.94
N ASP A 266 12.29 20.57 -7.13
CA ASP A 266 11.37 21.37 -7.92
C ASP A 266 9.96 21.26 -7.32
N SER A 267 9.45 22.37 -6.77
CA SER A 267 8.14 22.38 -6.13
C SER A 267 7.01 22.06 -7.11
N ASN A 268 7.16 22.29 -8.41
CA ASN A 268 6.14 21.94 -9.40
C ASN A 268 6.00 20.43 -9.52
N ILE A 269 7.07 19.65 -9.34
CA ILE A 269 7.01 18.18 -9.36
C ILE A 269 6.22 17.69 -8.14
N ILE A 270 6.59 18.15 -6.94
CA ILE A 270 5.89 17.76 -5.69
C ILE A 270 4.42 18.16 -5.76
N ASN A 271 4.13 19.39 -6.20
CA ASN A 271 2.77 19.89 -6.32
C ASN A 271 1.98 19.13 -7.39
N SER A 272 2.61 18.73 -8.50
CA SER A 272 1.97 17.89 -9.53
C SER A 272 1.62 16.51 -8.99
N ILE A 273 2.53 15.83 -8.29
CA ILE A 273 2.26 14.51 -7.71
C ILE A 273 1.14 14.59 -6.66
N PHE A 274 1.12 15.66 -5.85
CA PHE A 274 0.04 15.89 -4.90
C PHE A 274 -1.28 16.22 -5.61
N SER A 275 -1.24 17.00 -6.69
CA SER A 275 -2.42 17.33 -7.51
C SER A 275 -3.04 16.10 -8.18
N ASP A 276 -2.25 15.07 -8.49
CA ASP A 276 -2.79 13.79 -8.98
C ASP A 276 -3.79 13.17 -7.99
N LEU A 277 -3.79 13.56 -6.71
CA LEU A 277 -4.66 13.04 -5.66
C LEU A 277 -5.91 13.91 -5.42
N LYS A 278 -6.02 15.08 -6.06
CA LYS A 278 -7.10 16.06 -5.84
C LYS A 278 -8.33 15.78 -6.71
N PHE A 279 -9.02 14.70 -6.42
CA PHE A 279 -10.27 14.33 -7.07
C PHE A 279 -11.09 13.45 -6.12
N ASN A 280 -12.41 13.42 -6.24
CA ASN A 280 -13.17 12.46 -5.44
C ASN A 280 -12.93 11.06 -5.98
N SER A 281 -12.71 10.12 -5.07
CA SER A 281 -12.37 8.76 -5.40
C SER A 281 -13.15 7.78 -4.54
N SER A 282 -13.17 6.52 -4.97
CA SER A 282 -13.75 5.43 -4.20
C SER A 282 -12.87 4.20 -4.20
N VAL A 283 -12.99 3.42 -3.14
CA VAL A 283 -12.35 2.11 -2.98
C VAL A 283 -13.39 1.10 -2.50
N ASN A 284 -13.22 -0.17 -2.88
CA ASN A 284 -14.05 -1.26 -2.37
C ASN A 284 -13.26 -2.10 -1.36
N ILE A 285 -13.83 -2.40 -0.20
CA ILE A 285 -13.15 -3.20 0.83
C ILE A 285 -12.80 -4.62 0.38
N ASN A 286 -13.43 -5.11 -0.69
CA ASN A 286 -13.07 -6.40 -1.29
C ASN A 286 -11.71 -6.36 -1.98
N ASP A 287 -11.31 -5.20 -2.49
CA ASP A 287 -10.03 -4.98 -3.17
C ASP A 287 -9.54 -3.54 -2.97
N LEU A 288 -8.86 -3.31 -1.85
CA LEU A 288 -8.35 -1.99 -1.46
C LEU A 288 -7.21 -1.49 -2.36
N SER A 289 -6.69 -2.34 -3.26
CA SER A 289 -5.69 -1.95 -4.25
C SER A 289 -6.31 -1.24 -5.46
N LYS A 290 -7.65 -1.26 -5.60
CA LYS A 290 -8.36 -0.64 -6.72
C LYS A 290 -9.03 0.65 -6.29
N ILE A 291 -8.47 1.76 -6.75
CA ILE A 291 -9.03 3.10 -6.58
C ILE A 291 -9.71 3.50 -7.88
N TYR A 292 -10.94 3.98 -7.75
CA TYR A 292 -11.79 4.41 -8.84
C TYR A 292 -12.04 5.92 -8.78
N GLY A 293 -12.04 6.58 -9.94
CA GLY A 293 -12.50 7.97 -10.07
C GLY A 293 -14.02 8.08 -9.99
N GLU A 294 -14.53 9.31 -9.96
CA GLU A 294 -15.98 9.61 -9.91
C GLU A 294 -16.78 8.95 -11.04
N ASN A 295 -16.18 8.82 -12.22
CA ASN A 295 -16.78 8.21 -13.40
C ASN A 295 -16.65 6.67 -13.44
N GLY A 296 -16.09 6.06 -12.39
CA GLY A 296 -15.86 4.61 -12.29
C GLY A 296 -14.61 4.09 -13.00
N GLU A 297 -13.75 4.96 -13.53
CA GLU A 297 -12.49 4.55 -14.17
C GLU A 297 -11.47 4.03 -13.14
N LEU A 298 -10.71 3.00 -13.50
CA LEU A 298 -9.67 2.44 -12.64
C LEU A 298 -8.39 3.28 -12.74
N LEU A 299 -7.97 3.87 -11.63
CA LEU A 299 -6.81 4.78 -11.55
C LEU A 299 -5.62 4.20 -10.76
N SER A 300 -5.80 3.00 -10.21
CA SER A 300 -4.98 2.39 -9.14
C SER A 300 -3.48 2.62 -9.23
N GLU A 301 -2.79 2.20 -10.29
CA GLU A 301 -1.32 2.17 -10.29
C GLU A 301 -0.68 3.56 -10.16
N ASN A 302 -1.17 4.55 -10.92
CA ASN A 302 -0.64 5.92 -10.88
C ASN A 302 -0.96 6.62 -9.54
N ILE A 303 -2.18 6.41 -9.03
CA ILE A 303 -2.67 7.04 -7.80
C ILE A 303 -2.01 6.43 -6.57
N LEU A 304 -1.89 5.09 -6.51
CA LEU A 304 -1.19 4.41 -5.43
C LEU A 304 0.27 4.85 -5.35
N GLN A 305 0.96 4.97 -6.49
CA GLN A 305 2.33 5.52 -6.51
C GLN A 305 2.38 6.97 -5.98
N SER A 306 1.39 7.81 -6.32
CA SER A 306 1.30 9.17 -5.77
C SER A 306 1.07 9.15 -4.25
N MET A 307 0.14 8.33 -3.76
CA MET A 307 -0.13 8.20 -2.32
C MET A 307 1.12 7.71 -1.57
N ASP A 308 1.78 6.67 -2.08
CA ASP A 308 3.00 6.11 -1.48
C ASP A 308 4.14 7.14 -1.47
N PHE A 309 4.33 7.87 -2.57
CA PHE A 309 5.32 8.95 -2.64
C PHE A 309 5.06 10.03 -1.58
N ILE A 310 3.83 10.53 -1.51
CA ILE A 310 3.43 11.63 -0.63
C ILE A 310 3.55 11.21 0.84
N THR A 311 3.05 10.03 1.19
CA THR A 311 3.12 9.51 2.56
C THR A 311 4.56 9.27 3.00
N ALA A 312 5.38 8.67 2.14
CA ALA A 312 6.78 8.40 2.47
C ALA A 312 7.59 9.70 2.63
N LEU A 313 7.38 10.68 1.74
CA LEU A 313 8.01 11.99 1.83
C LEU A 313 7.57 12.76 3.08
N TYR A 314 6.27 12.72 3.40
CA TYR A 314 5.73 13.35 4.60
C TYR A 314 6.30 12.72 5.88
N GLY A 315 6.42 11.39 5.93
CA GLY A 315 7.04 10.67 7.04
C GLY A 315 8.46 11.18 7.31
N GLN A 316 9.29 11.33 6.28
CA GLN A 316 10.62 11.91 6.43
C GLN A 316 10.58 13.39 6.84
N ALA A 317 9.73 14.20 6.21
CA ALA A 317 9.66 15.64 6.46
C ALA A 317 9.14 15.96 7.87
N SER A 318 8.31 15.10 8.45
CA SER A 318 7.82 15.23 9.82
C SER A 318 8.92 15.09 10.89
N THR A 319 10.07 14.52 10.54
CA THR A 319 11.20 14.24 11.46
C THR A 319 12.50 14.93 11.07
N SER A 320 12.54 15.65 9.95
CA SER A 320 13.72 16.39 9.47
C SER A 320 13.36 17.83 9.11
N ASP A 321 13.84 18.77 9.93
CA ASP A 321 13.70 20.21 9.65
C ASP A 321 14.38 20.59 8.33
N THR A 322 15.51 19.98 7.99
CA THR A 322 16.22 20.21 6.73
C THR A 322 15.32 19.90 5.52
N LEU A 323 14.69 18.72 5.52
CA LEU A 323 13.79 18.33 4.43
C LEU A 323 12.52 19.18 4.43
N LYS A 324 11.95 19.46 5.60
CA LYS A 324 10.78 20.34 5.72
C LYS A 324 11.05 21.73 5.15
N ASN A 325 12.23 22.30 5.42
CA ASN A 325 12.66 23.58 4.87
C ASN A 325 12.92 23.51 3.37
N ALA A 326 13.49 22.41 2.87
CA ALA A 326 13.65 22.18 1.42
C ALA A 326 12.30 22.15 0.68
N LEU A 327 11.23 21.70 1.36
CA LEU A 327 9.87 21.62 0.85
C LEU A 327 9.03 22.89 1.09
N ALA A 328 9.62 23.99 1.58
CA ALA A 328 8.87 25.20 1.94
C ALA A 328 8.03 25.80 0.79
N ASN A 329 8.41 25.55 -0.47
CA ASN A 329 7.68 26.01 -1.65
C ASN A 329 6.53 25.07 -2.08
N SER A 330 6.26 24.00 -1.33
CA SER A 330 5.19 23.03 -1.54
C SER A 330 4.21 23.04 -0.37
N GLN A 331 3.64 24.22 -0.09
CA GLN A 331 2.81 24.44 1.10
C GLN A 331 1.57 23.55 1.17
N ASP A 332 0.95 23.27 0.03
CA ASP A 332 -0.24 22.42 -0.04
C ASP A 332 0.08 20.99 0.40
N PHE A 333 1.20 20.44 -0.08
CA PHE A 333 1.76 19.18 0.43
C PHE A 333 2.01 19.25 1.94
N LEU A 334 2.70 20.28 2.43
CA LEU A 334 3.05 20.39 3.85
C LEU A 334 1.80 20.45 4.76
N ASN A 335 0.74 21.08 4.29
CA ASN A 335 -0.52 21.23 5.03
C ASN A 335 -1.37 19.96 5.02
N ASN A 336 -1.34 19.20 3.91
CA ASN A 336 -2.35 18.19 3.64
C ASN A 336 -1.82 16.75 3.49
N ALA A 337 -0.52 16.54 3.31
CA ALA A 337 0.04 15.19 3.11
C ALA A 337 -0.18 14.23 4.30
N GLY A 338 -0.24 14.76 5.52
CA GLY A 338 -0.58 13.95 6.72
C GLY A 338 -1.96 13.33 6.66
N LYS A 339 -2.90 13.94 5.92
CA LYS A 339 -4.24 13.38 5.70
C LYS A 339 -4.22 12.17 4.76
N ILE A 340 -3.34 12.18 3.77
CA ILE A 340 -3.12 11.02 2.87
C ILE A 340 -2.56 9.84 3.67
N ALA A 341 -1.60 10.12 4.57
CA ALA A 341 -1.06 9.11 5.47
C ALA A 341 -2.14 8.51 6.41
N ASP A 342 -3.03 9.35 6.96
CA ASP A 342 -4.16 8.92 7.79
C ASP A 342 -5.17 8.06 7.01
N ILE A 343 -5.50 8.45 5.77
CA ILE A 343 -6.32 7.62 4.87
C ILE A 343 -5.68 6.24 4.68
N GLN A 344 -4.39 6.17 4.34
CA GLN A 344 -3.71 4.88 4.15
C GLN A 344 -3.71 4.02 5.42
N ALA A 345 -3.52 4.62 6.59
CA ALA A 345 -3.58 3.92 7.87
C ALA A 345 -4.98 3.31 8.13
N LYS A 346 -6.05 4.07 7.85
CA LYS A 346 -7.43 3.59 8.00
C LYS A 346 -7.79 2.50 7.00
N LEU A 347 -7.35 2.62 5.74
CA LEU A 347 -7.52 1.55 4.75
C LEU A 347 -6.79 0.26 5.18
N LYS A 348 -5.59 0.38 5.77
CA LYS A 348 -4.89 -0.76 6.36
C LYS A 348 -5.71 -1.39 7.49
N ASN A 349 -6.29 -0.60 8.39
CA ASN A 349 -7.13 -1.11 9.47
C ASN A 349 -8.35 -1.87 8.92
N ILE A 350 -8.98 -1.38 7.84
CA ILE A 350 -10.06 -2.10 7.14
C ILE A 350 -9.57 -3.47 6.62
N SER A 351 -8.37 -3.52 6.02
CA SER A 351 -7.76 -4.77 5.54
C SER A 351 -7.49 -5.77 6.67
N ASP A 352 -6.97 -5.30 7.80
CA ASP A 352 -6.67 -6.13 8.97
C ASP A 352 -7.97 -6.65 9.60
N LEU A 353 -8.99 -5.79 9.71
CA LEU A 353 -10.32 -6.15 10.20
C LEU A 353 -10.99 -7.21 9.33
N LYS A 354 -10.88 -7.10 8.00
CA LYS A 354 -11.35 -8.12 7.06
C LYS A 354 -10.69 -9.48 7.27
N THR A 355 -9.39 -9.49 7.56
CA THR A 355 -8.64 -10.73 7.85
C THR A 355 -9.10 -11.38 9.16
N GLN A 356 -9.36 -10.56 10.17
CA GLN A 356 -9.90 -11.01 11.46
C GLN A 356 -11.33 -11.54 11.32
N GLN A 357 -12.18 -10.84 10.57
CA GLN A 357 -13.55 -11.27 10.26
C GLN A 357 -13.56 -12.61 9.50
N ALA A 358 -12.69 -12.80 8.51
CA ALA A 358 -12.59 -14.06 7.78
C ALA A 358 -12.16 -15.22 8.70
N SER A 359 -11.25 -14.95 9.64
CA SER A 359 -10.82 -15.93 10.64
C SER A 359 -11.98 -16.29 11.60
N ASN A 360 -12.72 -15.30 12.07
CA ASN A 360 -13.88 -15.50 12.94
C ASN A 360 -15.04 -16.20 12.21
N LYS A 361 -15.24 -15.95 10.90
CA LYS A 361 -16.22 -16.70 10.10
C LYS A 361 -15.88 -18.20 10.05
N ALA A 362 -14.60 -18.55 9.94
CA ALA A 362 -14.16 -19.93 10.02
C ALA A 362 -14.34 -20.54 11.43
N GLU A 363 -14.22 -19.75 12.50
CA GLU A 363 -14.56 -20.18 13.87
C GLU A 363 -16.06 -20.41 14.03
N TYR A 364 -16.89 -19.50 13.51
CA TYR A 364 -18.33 -19.63 13.45
C TYR A 364 -18.76 -20.91 12.74
N ASP A 365 -18.22 -21.19 11.55
CA ASP A 365 -18.55 -22.40 10.78
C ASP A 365 -18.24 -23.69 11.58
N LYS A 366 -17.12 -23.69 12.33
CA LYS A 366 -16.77 -24.80 13.22
C LYS A 366 -17.74 -24.91 14.40
N ALA A 367 -18.09 -23.79 15.03
CA ALA A 367 -19.05 -23.76 16.13
C ALA A 367 -20.44 -24.27 15.71
N VAL A 368 -20.90 -23.91 14.51
CA VAL A 368 -22.15 -24.42 13.93
C VAL A 368 -22.09 -25.94 13.73
N GLU A 369 -20.98 -26.47 13.23
CA GLU A 369 -20.80 -27.91 13.05
C GLU A 369 -20.71 -28.66 14.39
N GLU A 370 -20.04 -28.09 15.39
CA GLU A 370 -20.02 -28.62 16.76
C GLU A 370 -21.43 -28.66 17.36
N TYR A 371 -22.20 -27.58 17.19
CA TYR A 371 -23.59 -27.52 17.64
C TYR A 371 -24.45 -28.57 16.96
N LYS A 372 -24.37 -28.71 15.63
CA LYS A 372 -25.11 -29.74 14.87
C LYS A 372 -24.83 -31.15 15.40
N LYS A 373 -23.55 -31.47 15.65
CA LYS A 373 -23.15 -32.77 16.22
C LYS A 373 -23.65 -32.98 17.65
N ALA A 374 -23.61 -31.94 18.48
CA ALA A 374 -24.13 -32.00 19.84
C ALA A 374 -25.64 -32.26 19.86
N VAL A 375 -26.39 -31.57 18.98
CA VAL A 375 -27.84 -31.76 18.82
C VAL A 375 -28.16 -33.16 18.29
N GLU A 376 -27.41 -33.66 17.31
CA GLU A 376 -27.57 -35.03 16.79
C GLU A 376 -27.32 -36.08 17.88
N ALA A 377 -26.25 -35.93 18.66
CA ALA A 377 -25.93 -36.83 19.76
C ALA A 377 -27.02 -36.82 20.84
N TYR A 378 -27.49 -35.64 21.24
CA TYR A 378 -28.59 -35.46 22.18
C TYR A 378 -29.88 -36.11 21.68
N ASN A 379 -30.30 -35.80 20.46
CA ASN A 379 -31.53 -36.33 19.86
C ASN A 379 -31.47 -37.85 19.63
N THR A 380 -30.29 -38.40 19.35
CA THR A 380 -30.07 -39.84 19.21
C THR A 380 -30.19 -40.54 20.56
N ALA A 381 -29.56 -40.00 21.61
CA ALA A 381 -29.69 -40.53 22.97
C ALA A 381 -31.15 -40.51 23.45
N LEU A 382 -31.89 -39.43 23.16
CA LEU A 382 -33.30 -39.28 23.51
C LEU A 382 -34.19 -40.38 22.89
N LYS A 383 -33.88 -40.83 21.66
CA LYS A 383 -34.63 -41.91 20.99
C LYS A 383 -34.31 -43.31 21.52
N GLY A 384 -33.17 -43.49 22.19
CA GLY A 384 -32.64 -44.81 22.58
C GLY A 384 -32.79 -45.18 24.07
N LEU A 385 -33.35 -44.29 24.91
CA LEU A 385 -33.37 -44.47 26.37
C LEU A 385 -34.73 -44.97 26.90
N THR A 386 -34.72 -46.13 27.57
CA THR A 386 -35.79 -46.62 28.46
C THR A 386 -35.20 -46.93 29.85
N GLY A 387 -35.57 -46.17 30.90
CA GLY A 387 -35.23 -46.46 32.32
C GLY A 387 -34.33 -45.45 33.06
N ASN A 388 -34.21 -45.59 34.39
CA ASN A 388 -33.74 -44.60 35.37
C ASN A 388 -32.23 -44.19 35.32
N ASN A 389 -31.42 -44.77 34.43
CA ASN A 389 -30.01 -44.33 34.21
C ASN A 389 -29.88 -43.34 33.02
N ALA A 390 -31.01 -42.91 32.45
CA ALA A 390 -31.09 -41.98 31.33
C ALA A 390 -30.75 -40.52 31.69
N ASP A 391 -31.05 -40.10 32.92
CA ASP A 391 -31.11 -38.68 33.28
C ASP A 391 -29.73 -37.98 33.32
N THR A 392 -28.70 -38.61 33.89
CA THR A 392 -27.37 -38.00 33.99
C THR A 392 -26.65 -37.92 32.64
N THR A 393 -26.86 -38.91 31.77
CA THR A 393 -26.31 -38.93 30.40
C THR A 393 -26.96 -37.85 29.53
N LEU A 394 -28.29 -37.71 29.62
CA LEU A 394 -29.03 -36.70 28.88
C LEU A 394 -28.69 -35.28 29.36
N ALA A 395 -28.52 -35.08 30.66
CA ALA A 395 -28.07 -33.80 31.24
C ALA A 395 -26.69 -33.38 30.72
N GLY A 396 -25.73 -34.32 30.64
CA GLY A 396 -24.39 -34.04 30.08
C GLY A 396 -24.44 -33.68 28.59
N LEU A 397 -25.27 -34.37 27.80
CA LEU A 397 -25.46 -34.05 26.38
C LEU A 397 -26.15 -32.70 26.18
N LYS A 398 -27.13 -32.36 27.04
CA LYS A 398 -27.78 -31.05 27.03
C LYS A 398 -26.78 -29.93 27.30
N GLN A 399 -25.91 -30.11 28.30
CA GLN A 399 -24.84 -29.15 28.59
C GLN A 399 -23.86 -29.01 27.41
N ALA A 400 -23.56 -30.09 26.69
CA ALA A 400 -22.73 -30.03 25.49
C ALA A 400 -23.39 -29.22 24.37
N VAL A 401 -24.71 -29.37 24.17
CA VAL A 401 -25.49 -28.55 23.23
C VAL A 401 -25.46 -27.08 23.63
N ASP A 402 -25.69 -26.76 24.91
CA ASP A 402 -25.72 -25.37 25.40
C ASP A 402 -24.35 -24.69 25.24
N ASN A 403 -23.27 -25.41 25.57
CA ASN A 403 -21.91 -24.92 25.38
C ASN A 403 -21.59 -24.69 23.89
N ALA A 404 -22.01 -25.59 23.01
CA ALA A 404 -21.81 -25.43 21.57
C ALA A 404 -22.65 -24.26 21.01
N TYR A 405 -23.88 -24.09 21.49
CA TYR A 405 -24.73 -22.95 21.13
C TYR A 405 -24.11 -21.63 21.55
N LYS A 406 -23.58 -21.57 22.78
CA LYS A 406 -22.87 -20.39 23.28
C LYS A 406 -21.70 -20.01 22.39
N LYS A 407 -20.90 -20.98 21.93
CA LYS A 407 -19.82 -20.72 20.95
C LYS A 407 -20.33 -20.09 19.66
N VAL A 408 -21.47 -20.57 19.14
CA VAL A 408 -22.10 -19.97 17.96
C VAL A 408 -22.49 -18.52 18.23
N GLN A 409 -23.14 -18.24 19.36
CA GLN A 409 -23.54 -16.88 19.75
C GLN A 409 -22.35 -15.95 19.97
N ASP A 410 -21.30 -16.41 20.65
CA ASP A 410 -20.08 -15.63 20.87
C ASP A 410 -19.42 -15.24 19.54
N SER A 411 -19.38 -16.16 18.57
CA SER A 411 -18.86 -15.87 17.22
C SER A 411 -19.76 -14.91 16.42
N ILE A 412 -21.09 -14.98 16.57
CA ILE A 412 -22.04 -14.02 15.96
C ILE A 412 -21.81 -12.63 16.54
N ASN A 413 -21.78 -12.49 17.86
CA ASN A 413 -21.57 -11.20 18.54
C ASN A 413 -20.25 -10.55 18.11
N LYS A 414 -19.19 -11.34 17.97
CA LYS A 414 -17.89 -10.88 17.48
C LYS A 414 -17.94 -10.42 16.01
N ASN A 415 -18.74 -11.07 15.16
CA ASN A 415 -18.98 -10.58 13.80
C ASN A 415 -19.75 -9.26 13.79
N GLU A 416 -20.75 -9.08 14.65
CA GLU A 416 -21.51 -7.82 14.76
C GLU A 416 -20.62 -6.64 15.19
N ASP A 417 -19.68 -6.88 16.10
CA ASP A 417 -18.66 -5.90 16.47
C ASP A 417 -17.77 -5.54 15.27
N TYR A 418 -17.31 -6.52 14.49
CA TYR A 418 -16.54 -6.25 13.27
C TYR A 418 -17.32 -5.44 12.23
N TYR A 419 -18.63 -5.64 12.07
CA TYR A 419 -19.41 -4.79 11.16
C TYR A 419 -19.50 -3.35 11.65
N THR A 420 -19.67 -3.15 12.95
CA THR A 420 -19.73 -1.82 13.56
C THR A 420 -18.41 -1.08 13.37
N GLN A 421 -17.28 -1.77 13.63
CA GLN A 421 -15.94 -1.22 13.40
C GLN A 421 -15.70 -0.87 11.92
N LEU A 422 -16.16 -1.71 11.00
CA LEU A 422 -16.03 -1.47 9.55
C LEU A 422 -16.76 -0.19 9.13
N GLU A 423 -18.01 -0.02 9.55
CA GLU A 423 -18.78 1.19 9.20
C GLU A 423 -18.19 2.46 9.83
N GLY A 424 -17.66 2.36 11.05
CA GLY A 424 -16.89 3.44 11.68
C GLY A 424 -15.68 3.84 10.82
N LEU A 425 -14.83 2.88 10.44
CA LEU A 425 -13.65 3.14 9.62
C LEU A 425 -14.00 3.71 8.23
N LYS A 426 -15.07 3.21 7.59
CA LYS A 426 -15.54 3.75 6.29
C LYS A 426 -15.98 5.22 6.41
N THR A 427 -16.64 5.56 7.51
CA THR A 427 -17.04 6.94 7.83
C THR A 427 -15.82 7.81 8.04
N GLU A 428 -14.88 7.37 8.88
CA GLU A 428 -13.64 8.10 9.15
C GLU A 428 -12.80 8.35 7.90
N VAL A 429 -12.73 7.39 6.97
CA VAL A 429 -12.07 7.60 5.66
C VAL A 429 -12.78 8.69 4.85
N SER A 430 -14.12 8.66 4.82
CA SER A 430 -14.95 9.58 4.03
C SER A 430 -15.01 11.00 4.62
N ASP A 431 -14.71 11.16 5.90
CA ASP A 431 -14.63 12.45 6.58
C ASP A 431 -13.33 13.20 6.32
N ILE A 432 -12.26 12.48 5.93
CA ILE A 432 -10.99 13.12 5.57
C ILE A 432 -11.10 13.77 4.19
N SER A 433 -11.11 15.09 4.16
CA SER A 433 -10.93 15.85 2.93
C SER A 433 -9.48 16.27 2.73
N ILE A 434 -8.92 15.91 1.57
CA ILE A 434 -7.52 16.17 1.19
C ILE A 434 -7.23 17.66 1.28
N ASP A 435 -8.02 18.50 0.62
CA ASP A 435 -7.83 19.95 0.54
C ASP A 435 -9.09 20.78 0.89
N GLY A 436 -10.10 20.14 1.49
CA GLY A 436 -11.38 20.76 1.84
C GLY A 436 -12.50 20.48 0.82
N GLU A 437 -12.14 19.98 -0.36
CA GLU A 437 -13.07 19.69 -1.45
C GLU A 437 -13.08 18.19 -1.81
N HIS A 438 -11.88 17.60 -1.95
CA HIS A 438 -11.73 16.24 -2.47
C HIS A 438 -11.66 15.18 -1.37
N LYS A 439 -12.33 14.03 -1.58
CA LYS A 439 -12.47 12.94 -0.59
C LYS A 439 -12.29 11.56 -1.22
N LEU A 440 -11.85 10.60 -0.40
CA LEU A 440 -11.92 9.17 -0.72
C LEU A 440 -13.09 8.54 0.02
N THR A 441 -13.92 7.76 -0.66
CA THR A 441 -15.00 6.98 -0.04
C THR A 441 -14.69 5.49 -0.04
N ALA A 442 -15.11 4.77 1.00
CA ALA A 442 -14.95 3.33 1.10
C ALA A 442 -16.31 2.62 1.06
N SER A 443 -16.42 1.61 0.19
CA SER A 443 -17.67 0.89 -0.08
C SER A 443 -17.55 -0.62 0.17
N GLY A 444 -18.70 -1.28 0.33
CA GLY A 444 -18.81 -2.72 0.57
C GLY A 444 -19.20 -3.05 2.02
N SER A 445 -19.44 -4.33 2.24
CA SER A 445 -19.85 -4.91 3.52
C SER A 445 -19.26 -6.31 3.67
N PHE A 446 -19.15 -6.76 4.92
CA PHE A 446 -18.87 -8.14 5.23
C PHE A 446 -20.15 -9.00 5.13
N ASP A 447 -19.99 -10.31 4.90
CA ASP A 447 -21.09 -11.26 4.76
C ASP A 447 -21.76 -11.57 6.10
N ARG A 448 -23.06 -11.22 6.23
CA ARG A 448 -23.90 -11.43 7.41
C ARG A 448 -24.76 -12.69 7.37
N ASN A 449 -24.53 -13.60 6.43
CA ASN A 449 -25.33 -14.83 6.35
C ASN A 449 -24.95 -15.83 7.45
N TYR A 450 -25.87 -16.04 8.40
CA TYR A 450 -25.76 -17.05 9.46
C TYR A 450 -26.58 -18.31 9.12
N ALA A 451 -26.09 -19.47 9.53
CA ALA A 451 -26.72 -20.75 9.32
C ALA A 451 -27.97 -20.93 10.20
N ILE A 452 -29.01 -21.56 9.64
CA ILE A 452 -30.17 -22.03 10.39
C ILE A 452 -29.72 -23.24 11.24
N LEU A 453 -29.89 -23.13 12.55
CA LEU A 453 -29.48 -24.16 13.52
C LEU A 453 -30.58 -25.23 13.69
N PRO A 454 -30.22 -26.53 13.82
CA PRO A 454 -31.19 -27.60 14.06
C PRO A 454 -31.82 -27.50 15.45
N SER A 455 -33.08 -27.94 15.59
CA SER A 455 -33.79 -27.94 16.86
C SER A 455 -33.41 -29.12 17.77
N VAL A 456 -33.46 -28.87 19.08
CA VAL A 456 -33.34 -29.89 20.13
C VAL A 456 -34.71 -30.49 20.39
N ASN A 457 -34.86 -31.81 20.30
CA ASN A 457 -36.15 -32.46 20.60
C ASN A 457 -36.44 -32.40 22.11
N SER A 458 -37.63 -31.91 22.47
CA SER A 458 -38.07 -31.78 23.87
C SER A 458 -38.64 -33.06 24.49
N GLY A 459 -38.67 -34.18 23.77
CA GLY A 459 -38.96 -35.49 24.37
C GLY A 459 -40.38 -35.68 24.91
N SER A 460 -41.41 -35.10 24.27
CA SER A 460 -42.79 -35.53 24.55
C SER A 460 -43.06 -36.90 23.91
N ASN A 461 -42.64 -37.97 24.58
CA ASN A 461 -43.17 -39.30 24.33
C ASN A 461 -44.47 -39.46 25.15
N ASN A 462 -45.58 -39.14 24.49
CA ASN A 462 -46.89 -39.76 24.61
C ASN A 462 -47.07 -40.76 25.79
N SER A 463 -47.47 -40.25 26.95
CA SER A 463 -48.22 -41.03 27.94
C SER A 463 -49.66 -41.14 27.43
N ASN A 464 -49.88 -42.10 26.54
CA ASN A 464 -51.22 -42.54 26.18
C ASN A 464 -51.77 -43.35 27.37
N ASN A 465 -52.43 -42.67 28.32
CA ASN A 465 -53.31 -43.34 29.27
C ASN A 465 -54.70 -42.71 29.10
N GLY A 466 -55.60 -43.50 28.53
CA GLY A 466 -56.95 -43.05 28.21
C GLY A 466 -57.82 -42.86 29.45
N ASN A 467 -58.84 -42.03 29.25
CA ASN A 467 -60.08 -41.88 30.01
C ASN A 467 -60.06 -40.85 31.16
N ASP A 468 -60.58 -39.64 30.95
CA ASP A 468 -62.01 -39.25 31.03
C ASP A 468 -62.13 -37.71 31.24
N GLY A 469 -63.01 -37.07 30.46
CA GLY A 469 -63.83 -35.93 30.92
C GLY A 469 -63.27 -34.50 30.96
N THR A 470 -63.98 -33.60 30.27
CA THR A 470 -64.12 -32.13 30.48
C THR A 470 -62.99 -31.24 29.95
N ASP A 471 -63.18 -30.51 28.85
CA ASP A 471 -63.94 -29.27 28.63
C ASP A 471 -63.14 -27.98 28.94
N SER A 472 -62.99 -27.18 27.88
CA SER A 472 -62.75 -25.73 27.74
C SER A 472 -61.83 -24.94 28.68
N GLY A 473 -61.05 -24.03 28.06
CA GLY A 473 -60.71 -22.75 28.72
C GLY A 473 -59.55 -21.97 28.09
N ASP A 474 -59.90 -20.95 27.31
CA ASP A 474 -59.07 -19.83 26.84
C ASP A 474 -57.98 -19.33 27.81
N ILE A 475 -56.85 -18.84 27.29
CA ILE A 475 -56.18 -17.69 27.89
C ILE A 475 -55.86 -16.63 26.84
N ASN A 476 -56.52 -15.50 27.07
CA ASN A 476 -56.61 -14.27 26.31
C ASN A 476 -55.32 -13.46 26.21
N ASN A 477 -55.24 -12.75 25.08
CA ASN A 477 -54.59 -11.46 24.89
C ASN A 477 -55.36 -10.36 25.65
N GLY A 478 -54.68 -9.47 26.40
CA GLY A 478 -55.38 -8.32 27.03
C GLY A 478 -54.68 -7.59 28.20
N ASN A 479 -53.63 -6.86 27.88
CA ASN A 479 -53.16 -5.55 28.40
C ASN A 479 -53.70 -4.91 29.73
N ASN A 480 -52.74 -4.47 30.57
CA ASN A 480 -52.47 -3.07 31.01
C ASN A 480 -52.63 -2.61 32.50
N ASN A 481 -51.49 -2.12 33.03
CA ASN A 481 -51.23 -0.88 33.81
C ASN A 481 -51.35 -0.81 35.35
N GLY A 482 -50.32 -0.22 36.00
CA GLY A 482 -50.48 0.49 37.30
C GLY A 482 -49.38 0.42 38.39
N SER A 483 -48.24 1.09 38.19
CA SER A 483 -47.41 1.88 39.15
C SER A 483 -47.26 1.55 40.66
N ASN A 484 -45.98 1.50 41.08
CA ASN A 484 -45.30 2.15 42.22
C ASN A 484 -44.73 1.37 43.44
N ASN A 485 -43.42 1.64 43.64
CA ASN A 485 -42.57 1.67 44.84
C ASN A 485 -41.68 0.46 45.25
N ASN A 486 -40.37 0.68 45.06
CA ASN A 486 -39.13 0.05 45.55
C ASN A 486 -38.95 0.20 47.10
N PRO A 487 -37.97 -0.39 47.82
CA PRO A 487 -36.90 -1.34 47.44
C PRO A 487 -36.71 -2.58 48.34
N ASN A 488 -35.83 -3.47 47.86
CA ASN A 488 -35.02 -4.42 48.63
C ASN A 488 -35.58 -5.85 48.77
N ASP A 489 -35.26 -6.73 47.81
CA ASP A 489 -34.54 -7.95 48.14
C ASP A 489 -33.85 -8.58 46.92
N THR A 490 -32.60 -8.99 47.11
CA THR A 490 -31.72 -9.55 46.09
C THR A 490 -31.60 -11.05 46.32
N ILE A 491 -32.37 -11.92 45.64
CA ILE A 491 -32.05 -13.36 45.55
C ILE A 491 -32.58 -13.96 44.23
N GLY A 492 -31.65 -14.42 43.38
CA GLY A 492 -31.84 -15.52 42.42
C GLY A 492 -32.52 -15.20 41.09
N GLN A 493 -31.79 -14.63 40.12
CA GLN A 493 -32.24 -14.64 38.73
C GLN A 493 -32.15 -16.05 38.14
N GLN A 494 -33.33 -16.65 37.95
CA GLN A 494 -33.57 -17.82 37.14
C GLN A 494 -33.40 -17.43 35.66
N GLU A 495 -32.53 -18.15 34.95
CA GLU A 495 -32.28 -17.98 33.52
C GLU A 495 -33.59 -18.12 32.70
N PRO A 496 -33.83 -17.28 31.68
CA PRO A 496 -35.00 -17.42 30.82
C PRO A 496 -34.88 -18.64 29.89
N ASP A 497 -36.03 -19.27 29.66
CA ASP A 497 -36.26 -20.48 28.90
C ASP A 497 -35.80 -20.38 27.41
N ILE A 498 -35.37 -21.50 26.85
CA ILE A 498 -34.53 -21.68 25.64
C ILE A 498 -35.27 -21.35 24.32
N ALA A 499 -36.50 -20.81 24.37
CA ALA A 499 -37.36 -20.69 23.20
C ALA A 499 -37.55 -19.27 22.63
N THR A 500 -36.97 -18.20 23.21
CA THR A 500 -37.34 -16.81 22.83
C THR A 500 -36.26 -16.03 22.06
N ALA A 501 -35.06 -16.57 21.81
CA ALA A 501 -33.99 -15.79 21.16
C ALA A 501 -33.92 -15.90 19.62
N LEU A 502 -34.89 -16.54 18.94
CA LEU A 502 -34.84 -16.77 17.49
C LEU A 502 -36.06 -16.22 16.73
N LEU A 503 -36.59 -15.07 17.14
CA LEU A 503 -37.65 -14.37 16.41
C LEU A 503 -37.38 -12.86 16.29
N MET A 504 -36.21 -12.50 15.77
CA MET A 504 -35.98 -11.17 15.20
C MET A 504 -35.06 -11.30 14.00
N GLN A 505 -35.64 -11.52 12.83
CA GLN A 505 -35.14 -11.08 11.51
C GLN A 505 -36.08 -11.60 10.41
N THR A 506 -37.20 -10.90 10.21
CA THR A 506 -37.81 -10.65 8.91
C THR A 506 -38.87 -9.56 9.10
N THR A 507 -38.57 -8.34 8.67
CA THR A 507 -39.47 -7.38 7.97
C THR A 507 -38.82 -6.00 7.99
N ASP A 508 -37.94 -5.74 7.03
CA ASP A 508 -37.86 -4.39 6.46
C ASP A 508 -38.71 -4.43 5.18
N GLU A 509 -40.03 -4.28 5.37
CA GLU A 509 -40.87 -3.73 4.31
C GLU A 509 -41.11 -2.26 4.65
N ASP A 510 -40.63 -1.40 3.76
CA ASP A 510 -40.87 0.02 3.69
C ASP A 510 -42.36 0.28 3.35
N PRO A 511 -43.18 0.87 4.25
CA PRO A 511 -44.55 1.18 3.94
C PRO A 511 -44.63 2.63 3.47
N ASN A 512 -44.33 2.88 2.20
CA ASN A 512 -44.86 4.07 1.55
C ASN A 512 -45.08 3.87 0.04
N ILE A 513 -46.13 3.12 -0.28
CA ILE A 513 -46.79 3.22 -1.59
C ILE A 513 -48.25 3.52 -1.31
N ASN A 514 -48.63 4.76 -1.63
CA ASN A 514 -50.02 5.14 -1.77
C ASN A 514 -50.51 4.53 -3.08
N GLU A 515 -51.50 3.64 -3.00
CA GLU A 515 -52.22 3.19 -4.19
C GLU A 515 -53.06 4.35 -4.73
N ASP A 516 -53.00 4.57 -6.04
CA ASP A 516 -54.21 4.74 -6.83
C ASP A 516 -53.91 4.53 -8.33
N ASP A 517 -54.69 3.62 -8.87
CA ASP A 517 -55.17 3.53 -10.25
C ASP A 517 -54.31 2.97 -11.41
N LYS A 518 -54.68 1.71 -11.73
CA LYS A 518 -55.06 1.19 -13.06
C LYS A 518 -53.96 0.71 -14.02
N GLN A 519 -53.75 -0.60 -13.90
CA GLN A 519 -54.05 -1.65 -14.89
C GLN A 519 -53.80 -1.39 -16.41
N ALA A 520 -53.14 -2.41 -16.98
CA ALA A 520 -53.16 -2.90 -18.37
C ALA A 520 -52.19 -2.23 -19.34
N SER A 521 -51.52 -2.91 -20.27
CA SER A 521 -51.26 -4.32 -20.59
C SER A 521 -50.45 -4.32 -21.91
N ILE A 522 -49.78 -5.41 -22.23
CA ILE A 522 -49.35 -5.85 -23.59
C ILE A 522 -47.97 -5.34 -24.08
N ASP A 523 -47.04 -6.31 -24.08
CA ASP A 523 -46.25 -6.86 -25.19
C ASP A 523 -45.73 -6.03 -26.38
N GLU A 524 -44.53 -6.51 -26.79
CA GLU A 524 -43.89 -6.51 -28.10
C GLU A 524 -43.01 -5.34 -28.56
N ALA A 525 -41.71 -5.67 -28.65
CA ALA A 525 -40.81 -5.51 -29.78
C ALA A 525 -40.75 -4.17 -30.54
N SER A 526 -39.53 -3.59 -30.63
CA SER A 526 -38.73 -3.50 -31.86
C SER A 526 -37.80 -2.26 -31.92
N THR A 527 -36.56 -2.53 -32.35
CA THR A 527 -35.67 -1.73 -33.21
C THR A 527 -35.69 -0.19 -33.22
N GLN A 528 -34.51 0.36 -32.90
CA GLN A 528 -33.63 1.16 -33.78
C GLN A 528 -34.19 2.33 -34.63
N GLU A 529 -33.46 3.45 -34.44
CA GLU A 529 -33.10 4.53 -35.37
C GLU A 529 -33.92 5.83 -35.48
N SER A 530 -33.12 6.91 -35.49
CA SER A 530 -33.23 8.13 -36.28
C SER A 530 -34.08 9.29 -35.74
N GLY A 531 -33.41 10.44 -35.54
CA GLY A 531 -34.04 11.72 -35.84
C GLY A 531 -33.47 12.92 -35.08
N ASN A 532 -32.31 13.43 -35.49
CA ASN A 532 -31.98 14.83 -35.23
C ASN A 532 -32.98 15.70 -36.02
N ALA A 533 -33.84 16.42 -35.31
CA ALA A 533 -34.72 17.44 -35.88
C ALA A 533 -34.43 18.79 -35.24
N CYS A 534 -33.56 19.59 -35.88
CA CYS A 534 -33.45 21.01 -35.62
C CYS A 534 -34.46 21.74 -36.52
N ILE A 535 -35.45 22.39 -35.90
CA ILE A 535 -36.35 23.32 -36.58
C ILE A 535 -35.88 24.73 -36.25
N VAL A 536 -35.43 25.46 -37.27
CA VAL A 536 -35.13 26.90 -37.21
C VAL A 536 -36.28 27.63 -37.90
N SER A 537 -36.86 28.61 -37.23
CA SER A 537 -37.93 29.46 -37.75
C SER A 537 -37.61 30.93 -37.46
N ASP A 538 -37.27 31.61 -38.55
CA ASP A 538 -37.40 33.02 -38.93
C ASP A 538 -37.11 34.17 -37.94
N ASN A 539 -36.11 34.95 -38.40
CA ASN A 539 -35.96 36.41 -38.34
C ASN A 539 -35.17 37.07 -37.18
N PHE A 540 -34.09 37.75 -37.62
CA PHE A 540 -33.27 38.80 -37.00
C PHE A 540 -32.09 38.42 -36.08
N LYS A 541 -30.88 38.59 -36.68
CA LYS A 541 -29.59 39.03 -36.10
C LYS A 541 -29.37 38.79 -34.59
N ALA A 542 -28.64 37.71 -34.27
CA ALA A 542 -27.49 37.61 -33.34
C ALA A 542 -27.38 36.16 -32.86
N GLY A 543 -26.18 35.56 -32.97
CA GLY A 543 -25.94 34.17 -32.59
C GLY A 543 -26.18 33.91 -31.10
N ASN A 544 -27.12 33.01 -30.81
CA ASN A 544 -27.40 32.38 -29.51
C ASN A 544 -27.19 30.85 -29.67
N PRO A 545 -27.14 30.03 -28.60
CA PRO A 545 -26.14 28.98 -28.44
C PRO A 545 -26.81 27.61 -28.62
N CYS A 546 -26.02 26.57 -28.78
CA CYS A 546 -26.44 25.22 -28.43
C CYS A 546 -25.29 24.60 -27.63
N SER A 547 -25.39 24.76 -26.32
CA SER A 547 -24.58 24.11 -25.30
C SER A 547 -25.02 22.65 -25.13
N ARG A 548 -24.13 21.72 -25.47
CA ARG A 548 -23.51 20.80 -24.50
C ARG A 548 -22.17 20.32 -25.04
#